data_AF-A0A3C1UYU3-F1
#
_entry.id   AF-A0A3C1UYU3-F1
#
_cell.length_a   1.000
_cell.length_b   1.000
_cell.length_c   1.000
_cell.angle_alpha   90.00
_cell.angle_beta   90.00
_cell.angle_gamma   90.00
#
_symmetry.space_group_name_H-M   'P 1'
#
loop_
_entity.id
_entity.type
_entity.pdbx_description
1 polymer ?
#
loop_
_entity_poly.entity_id
_entity_poly.type
_entity_poly.pdbx_seq_one_letter_code
_entity_poly.pdbx_strand_id
1 'polypeptide(L)' 'MELTTIAKPYANAVFEIAEQNKSHSDWRGVLEAGAELANDENMQAFIASPSTTNENKTQAVVAVFKAILSRALSKEEAS' A
#
# COMPACT_ATOMS: atom_id res chain seq x y z
N MET A 1 -3.97 -8.15 20.90
CA MET A 1 -4.09 -8.88 19.62
C MET A 1 -3.13 -8.20 18.67
N GLU A 2 -2.01 -8.85 18.38
CA GLU A 2 -0.88 -8.23 17.67
C GLU A 2 -1.26 -8.01 16.20
N LEU A 3 -1.18 -6.77 15.70
CA LEU A 3 -1.42 -6.41 14.29
C LEU A 3 -0.62 -7.31 13.32
N THR A 4 0.50 -7.86 13.79
CA THR A 4 1.33 -8.87 13.13
C THR A 4 0.57 -10.12 12.70
N THR A 5 -0.44 -10.57 13.45
CA THR A 5 -1.17 -11.81 13.14
C THR A 5 -2.13 -11.63 11.95
N ILE A 6 -2.69 -10.42 11.79
CA ILE A 6 -3.60 -10.11 10.69
C ILE A 6 -2.83 -9.61 9.46
N ALA A 7 -1.72 -8.87 9.65
CA ALA A 7 -0.91 -8.35 8.55
C ALA A 7 -0.04 -9.43 7.86
N LYS A 8 0.42 -10.45 8.60
CA LYS A 8 1.24 -11.55 8.05
C LYS A 8 0.68 -12.24 6.80
N PRO A 9 -0.61 -12.68 6.77
CA PRO A 9 -1.14 -13.35 5.58
C PRO A 9 -1.18 -12.43 4.35
N TYR A 10 -1.42 -11.13 4.52
CA TYR A 10 -1.38 -10.17 3.40
C TYR A 10 0.03 -9.94 2.89
N ALA A 11 1.01 -9.79 3.80
CA ALA A 11 2.42 -9.67 3.41
C ALA A 11 2.94 -10.90 2.65
N ASN A 12 2.52 -12.11 3.08
CA ASN A 12 2.87 -13.34 2.39
C ASN A 12 2.21 -13.43 1.01
N ALA A 13 0.93 -13.06 0.88
CA ALA A 13 0.23 -13.08 -0.41
C ALA A 13 0.89 -12.14 -1.42
N VAL A 14 1.23 -10.92 -1.00
CA VAL A 14 1.97 -9.95 -1.81
C VAL A 14 3.33 -10.51 -2.23
N PHE A 15 4.06 -11.13 -1.31
CA PHE A 15 5.36 -11.74 -1.61
C PHE A 15 5.23 -12.90 -2.60
N GLU A 16 4.21 -13.74 -2.47
CA GLU A 16 3.96 -14.87 -3.37
C GLU A 16 3.60 -14.40 -4.79
N ILE A 17 2.80 -13.33 -4.93
CA ILE A 17 2.49 -12.70 -6.23
C ILE A 17 3.77 -12.11 -6.85
N ALA A 18 4.62 -11.48 -6.04
CA ALA A 18 5.90 -10.94 -6.49
C ALA A 18 6.84 -12.04 -7.01
N GLU A 19 6.86 -13.18 -6.33
CA GLU A 19 7.68 -14.35 -6.69
C GLU A 19 7.19 -15.00 -7.98
N GLN A 20 5.88 -15.21 -8.13
CA GLN A 20 5.28 -15.78 -9.34
C GLN A 20 5.55 -14.92 -10.58
N ASN A 21 5.51 -13.60 -10.44
CA ASN A 21 5.74 -12.67 -11.55
C ASN A 21 7.20 -12.25 -11.75
N LYS A 22 8.15 -12.84 -10.99
CA LYS A 22 9.56 -12.40 -10.93
C LYS A 22 9.71 -10.88 -10.76
N SER A 23 8.73 -10.25 -10.12
CA SER A 23 8.57 -8.81 -9.99
C SER A 23 8.95 -8.35 -8.59
N HIS A 24 9.93 -9.01 -7.96
CA HIS A 24 10.39 -8.67 -6.61
C HIS A 24 10.85 -7.22 -6.47
N SER A 25 11.51 -6.66 -7.50
CA SER A 25 11.94 -5.26 -7.47
C SER A 25 10.76 -4.28 -7.56
N ASP A 26 9.67 -4.73 -8.17
CA ASP A 26 8.45 -4.01 -8.42
C ASP A 26 7.64 -3.87 -7.12
N TRP A 27 7.35 -5.03 -6.52
CA TRP A 27 6.67 -5.16 -5.23
C TRP A 27 7.49 -4.61 -4.07
N ARG A 28 8.83 -4.67 -4.14
CA ARG A 28 9.69 -3.99 -3.16
C ARG A 28 9.43 -2.49 -3.17
N GLY A 29 9.35 -1.86 -4.34
CA GLY A 29 9.01 -0.44 -4.45
C GLY A 29 7.63 -0.14 -3.87
N VAL A 30 6.64 -1.02 -4.10
CA VAL A 30 5.27 -0.87 -3.57
C VAL A 30 5.24 -0.99 -2.04
N LEU A 31 5.97 -1.96 -1.48
CA LEU A 31 6.09 -2.12 -0.03
C LEU A 31 6.85 -0.97 0.63
N GLU A 32 7.92 -0.45 0.00
CA GLU A 32 8.64 0.74 0.48
C GLU A 32 7.73 1.97 0.46
N ALA A 33 7.03 2.21 -0.65
CA ALA A 33 6.06 3.30 -0.76
C ALA A 33 4.94 3.20 0.30
N GLY A 34 4.43 1.98 0.52
CA GLY A 34 3.42 1.72 1.56
C GLY A 34 3.95 1.95 2.97
N ALA A 35 5.21 1.61 3.24
CA ALA A 35 5.85 1.84 4.52
C ALA A 35 6.09 3.34 4.78
N GLU A 36 6.58 4.07 3.78
CA GLU A 36 6.73 5.54 3.85
C GLU A 36 5.39 6.21 4.11
N LEU A 37 4.36 5.78 3.38
CA LEU A 37 3.01 6.31 3.51
C LEU A 37 2.37 5.99 4.87
N ALA A 38 2.57 4.77 5.39
CA ALA A 38 2.08 4.36 6.69
C ALA A 38 2.81 5.07 7.83
N ASN A 39 4.06 5.50 7.62
CA ASN A 39 4.86 6.22 8.59
C ASN A 39 4.67 7.75 8.52
N ASP A 40 4.03 8.26 7.46
CA ASP A 40 3.74 9.68 7.30
C ASP A 40 2.61 10.15 8.23
N GLU A 41 2.91 11.14 9.07
CA GLU A 41 1.98 11.66 10.09
C GLU A 41 0.74 12.34 9.48
N ASN A 42 0.86 12.98 8.30
CA ASN A 42 -0.28 13.59 7.62
C ASN A 42 -1.22 12.52 7.08
N MET A 43 -0.67 11.44 6.51
CA MET A 43 -1.49 10.33 6.04
C MET A 43 -2.18 9.61 7.21
N GLN A 44 -1.48 9.37 8.32
CA GLN A 44 -2.11 8.82 9.52
C GLN A 44 -3.25 9.70 10.03
N ALA A 45 -3.05 11.01 10.11
CA ALA A 45 -4.09 11.96 10.51
C ALA A 45 -5.27 11.99 9.51
N PHE A 46 -5.00 11.86 8.21
CA PHE A 46 -6.02 11.82 7.16
C PHE A 46 -6.86 10.53 7.20
N ILE A 47 -6.24 9.38 7.42
CA ILE A 47 -6.93 8.09 7.58
C ILE A 47 -7.72 8.06 8.89
N ALA A 48 -7.17 8.60 9.97
CA ALA A 48 -7.81 8.71 11.27
C ALA A 48 -8.99 9.71 11.28
N SER A 49 -9.00 10.67 10.35
CA SER A 49 -10.07 11.67 10.26
C SER A 49 -11.41 11.03 9.89
N PRO A 50 -12.45 11.10 10.74
CA PRO A 50 -13.77 10.54 10.43
C PRO A 50 -14.56 11.39 9.42
N SER A 51 -14.08 12.61 9.13
CA SER A 51 -14.73 13.59 8.25
C SER A 51 -14.59 13.28 6.75
N THR A 52 -13.78 12.29 6.38
CA THR A 52 -13.50 11.94 4.98
C THR A 52 -14.19 10.64 4.63
N THR A 53 -14.95 10.64 3.53
CA THR A 53 -15.58 9.43 2.97
C THR A 53 -14.55 8.37 2.63
N ASN A 54 -14.90 7.08 2.81
CA ASN A 54 -14.00 5.97 2.49
C ASN A 54 -13.45 6.05 1.06
N GLU A 55 -14.25 6.52 0.10
CA GLU A 55 -13.83 6.70 -1.29
C GLU A 55 -12.72 7.74 -1.45
N ASN A 56 -12.83 8.89 -0.77
CA ASN A 56 -11.79 9.92 -0.77
C ASN A 56 -10.51 9.44 -0.07
N LYS A 57 -10.64 8.63 0.99
CA LYS A 57 -9.49 8.01 1.67
C LYS A 57 -8.74 7.08 0.72
N THR A 58 -9.46 6.20 0.04
CA THR A 58 -8.87 5.28 -0.95
C THR A 58 -8.23 6.03 -2.11
N GLN A 59 -8.89 7.06 -2.64
CA GLN A 59 -8.33 7.88 -3.73
C GLN A 59 -7.03 8.57 -3.32
N ALA A 60 -6.96 9.15 -2.12
CA ALA A 60 -5.74 9.81 -1.65
C ALA A 60 -4.60 8.81 -1.47
N VAL A 61 -4.87 7.64 -0.85
CA VAL A 61 -3.87 6.58 -0.69
C VAL A 61 -3.34 6.12 -2.04
N VAL A 62 -4.23 5.84 -3.00
CA VAL A 62 -3.85 5.43 -4.36
C VAL A 62 -3.07 6.53 -5.10
N ALA A 63 -3.47 7.80 -4.93
CA ALA A 63 -2.77 8.93 -5.55
C ALA A 63 -1.35 9.08 -5.00
N VAL A 64 -1.16 8.95 -3.68
CA VAL A 64 0.17 9.02 -3.06
C VAL A 64 1.02 7.80 -3.43
N PHE A 65 0.44 6.60 -3.46
CA PHE A 65 1.14 5.40 -3.97
C PHE A 65 1.66 5.60 -5.39
N LYS A 66 0.84 6.15 -6.29
CA LYS A 66 1.27 6.47 -7.66
C LYS A 66 2.36 7.54 -7.72
N ALA A 67 2.29 8.53 -6.84
CA ALA A 67 3.29 9.59 -6.75
C ALA A 67 4.65 9.05 -6.27
N ILE A 68 4.67 8.21 -5.23
CA ILE A 68 5.90 7.62 -4.70
C ILE A 68 6.51 6.65 -5.71
N LEU A 69 5.69 5.77 -6.28
CA LEU A 69 6.17 4.78 -7.25
C LEU A 69 6.60 5.41 -8.59
N SER A 70 6.25 6.69 -8.83
CA SER A 70 6.56 7.44 -10.06
C SER A 70 6.27 6.64 -11.34
N ARG A 71 5.29 5.73 -11.28
CA ARG A 71 4.94 4.77 -12.32
C ARG A 71 3.49 4.34 -12.17
N ALA A 72 2.91 3.80 -13.23
CA ALA A 72 1.59 3.19 -13.16
C ALA A 72 1.64 1.87 -12.37
N LEU A 73 0.77 1.73 -11.36
CA LEU A 73 0.51 0.45 -10.69
C LEU A 73 0.05 -0.56 -11.76
N SER A 74 0.71 -1.72 -11.82
CA SER A 74 0.34 -2.81 -12.72
C SER A 74 -1.04 -3.36 -12.34
N LYS A 75 -1.72 -4.06 -13.26
CA LYS A 75 -3.05 -4.66 -12.99
C LYS A 75 -3.06 -5.49 -11.71
N GLU A 76 -1.95 -6.12 -11.38
CA GLU A 76 -1.77 -6.99 -10.21
C GLU A 76 -1.57 -6.20 -8.90
N GLU A 77 -1.09 -4.96 -8.99
CA GLU A 77 -0.95 -4.04 -7.85
C GLU A 77 -2.24 -3.25 -7.55
N ALA A 78 -3.17 -3.23 -8.52
CA ALA A 78 -4.41 -2.45 -8.49
C ALA A 78 -5.68 -3.30 -8.41
N SER A 79 -5.55 -4.63 -8.38
CA SER A 79 -6.67 -5.59 -8.29
C SER A 79 -6.92 -6.07 -6.87
#